data_AF-A0A4Q2V766-F1
#
_entry.id   AF-A0A4Q2V766-F1
#
_cell.length_a   1.000
_cell.length_b   1.000
_cell.length_c   1.000
_cell.angle_alpha   90.00
_cell.angle_beta   90.00
_cell.angle_gamma   90.00
#
_symmetry.space_group_name_H-M   'P 1'
#
loop_
_entity.id
_entity.type
_entity.pdbx_description
1 polymer ?
#
loop_
_entity_poly.entity_id
_entity_poly.type
_entity_poly.pdbx_seq_one_letter_code
_entity_poly.pdbx_strand_id
1 'polypeptide(L)'
;MTSKNILSGWRVTGNWPISRAKALRHPEIQADRIETTPDRVPYLGSDDTPKTSRQIRDLGRNKSPGSRKRYAVIARGFEAQEQAIAAHASRITSLEEEVARLKRGKKRRAIPNPNRRFMTLSEALIQDKSITEVGDQGSSILVDSESEEEVVSDMETASEIEVTAAPEPPQITTRSGRLIKKPRQE
;
A
#
# COMPACT_ATOMS: atom_id res chain seq x y z
N MET A 1 43.60 -52.44 35.66
CA MET A 1 43.42 -51.54 34.51
C MET A 1 44.78 -51.18 33.95
N THR A 2 45.10 -51.51 32.69
CA THR A 2 46.43 -51.24 32.10
C THR A 2 46.42 -49.92 31.31
N SER A 3 47.57 -49.25 31.20
CA SER A 3 47.72 -48.02 30.41
C SER A 3 47.20 -48.19 28.98
N LYS A 4 47.48 -49.34 28.34
CA LYS A 4 46.99 -49.67 27.00
C LYS A 4 45.46 -49.68 26.90
N ASN A 5 44.77 -50.20 27.90
CA ASN A 5 43.30 -50.26 27.92
C ASN A 5 42.68 -48.87 28.11
N ILE A 6 43.35 -47.99 28.87
CA ILE A 6 42.95 -46.60 29.02
C ILE A 6 43.14 -45.90 27.66
N LEU A 7 44.35 -45.90 27.09
CA LEU A 7 44.64 -45.25 25.81
C LEU A 7 43.73 -45.69 24.66
N SER A 8 43.42 -46.99 24.58
CA SER A 8 42.49 -47.52 23.57
C SER A 8 41.07 -47.04 23.78
N GLY A 9 40.59 -46.98 25.03
CA GLY A 9 39.24 -46.49 25.34
C GLY A 9 39.04 -45.04 24.90
N TRP A 10 40.04 -44.18 25.13
CA TRP A 10 39.98 -42.77 24.75
C TRP A 10 40.09 -42.53 23.24
N ARG A 11 40.78 -43.42 22.51
CA ARG A 11 40.83 -43.38 21.03
C ARG A 11 39.48 -43.77 20.42
N VAL A 12 38.75 -44.70 21.04
CA VAL A 12 37.43 -45.16 20.61
C VAL A 12 36.33 -44.15 20.91
N THR A 13 36.36 -43.52 22.10
CA THR A 13 35.38 -42.48 22.46
C THR A 13 35.66 -41.12 21.84
N GLY A 14 36.83 -40.93 21.19
CA GLY A 14 37.21 -39.67 20.56
C GLY A 14 37.62 -38.56 21.54
N ASN A 15 37.63 -38.84 22.84
CA ASN A 15 38.00 -37.88 23.90
C ASN A 15 39.52 -37.76 24.11
N TRP A 16 40.35 -38.52 23.39
CA TRP A 16 41.80 -38.40 23.47
C TRP A 16 42.30 -37.03 22.97
N PRO A 17 42.96 -36.20 23.79
CA PRO A 17 43.28 -34.85 23.38
C PRO A 17 44.58 -34.84 22.58
N ILE A 18 44.45 -34.86 21.25
CA ILE A 18 45.50 -34.30 20.39
C ILE A 18 45.58 -32.77 20.63
N SER A 19 44.50 -32.15 21.12
CA SER A 19 44.44 -30.74 21.50
C SER A 19 43.75 -30.54 22.85
N ARG A 20 44.46 -29.92 23.79
CA ARG A 20 43.95 -29.53 25.12
C ARG A 20 42.69 -28.66 25.02
N ALA A 21 42.59 -27.81 23.99
CA ALA A 21 41.43 -26.94 23.78
C ALA A 21 40.15 -27.71 23.46
N LYS A 22 40.24 -28.87 22.78
CA LYS A 22 39.07 -29.70 22.46
C LYS A 22 38.52 -30.39 23.70
N ALA A 23 39.41 -30.96 24.53
CA ALA A 23 38.99 -31.58 25.79
C ALA A 23 38.33 -30.57 26.72
N LEU A 24 38.88 -29.36 26.84
CA LEU A 24 38.28 -28.34 27.68
C LEU A 24 36.90 -27.88 27.18
N ARG A 25 36.56 -28.00 25.89
CA ARG A 25 35.24 -27.62 25.35
C ARG A 25 34.19 -28.74 25.42
N HIS A 26 34.50 -29.88 26.03
CA HIS A 26 33.55 -30.98 26.17
C HIS A 26 32.37 -30.55 27.06
N PRO A 27 31.12 -30.86 26.69
CA PRO A 27 29.93 -30.42 27.44
C PRO A 27 29.91 -30.93 28.88
N GLU A 28 30.48 -32.11 29.16
CA GLU A 28 30.58 -32.65 30.52
C GLU A 28 31.63 -31.96 31.40
N ILE A 29 32.60 -31.26 30.80
CA ILE A 29 33.68 -30.57 31.53
C ILE A 29 33.31 -29.09 31.74
N GLN A 30 32.56 -28.52 30.80
CA GLN A 30 32.02 -27.18 30.94
C GLN A 30 30.88 -27.22 31.96
N ALA A 31 30.91 -26.30 32.93
CA ALA A 31 29.73 -26.09 33.75
C ALA A 31 28.56 -25.65 32.86
N ASP A 32 27.35 -26.07 33.20
CA ASP A 32 26.14 -25.64 32.50
C ASP A 32 26.13 -24.11 32.42
N ARG A 33 26.26 -23.60 31.20
CA ARG A 33 26.26 -22.17 30.96
C ARG A 33 24.88 -21.68 31.32
N ILE A 34 24.77 -20.92 32.41
CA ILE A 34 23.55 -20.18 32.73
C ILE A 34 23.30 -19.24 31.55
N GLU A 35 22.23 -19.52 30.79
CA GLU A 35 21.78 -18.66 29.69
C GLU A 35 21.29 -17.35 30.28
N THR A 36 22.23 -16.44 30.56
CA THR A 36 21.90 -15.07 30.93
C THR A 36 21.60 -14.34 29.62
N THR A 37 20.32 -14.20 29.30
CA THR A 37 19.89 -13.24 28.28
C THR A 37 20.39 -11.87 28.75
N PRO A 38 21.37 -11.25 28.07
CA PRO A 38 21.83 -9.94 28.48
C PRO A 38 20.64 -8.99 28.43
N ASP A 39 20.49 -8.15 29.46
CA ASP A 39 19.46 -7.11 29.46
C ASP A 39 19.60 -6.28 28.19
N ARG A 40 18.47 -6.04 27.52
CA ARG A 40 18.42 -5.27 26.29
C ARG A 40 18.78 -3.83 26.62
N VAL A 41 20.06 -3.47 26.45
CA VAL A 41 20.50 -2.08 26.51
C VAL A 41 19.76 -1.28 25.43
N PRO A 42 19.03 -0.21 25.80
CA PRO A 42 18.40 0.65 24.81
C PRO A 42 19.49 1.24 23.92
N TYR A 43 19.38 1.02 22.62
CA TYR A 43 20.29 1.62 21.65
C TYR A 43 19.99 3.13 21.58
N LEU A 44 20.87 3.94 22.16
CA LEU A 44 20.80 5.41 22.18
C LEU A 44 21.47 6.08 20.97
N GLY A 45 21.91 5.30 19.97
CA GLY A 45 22.48 5.85 18.75
C GLY A 45 21.40 6.49 17.86
N SER A 46 21.80 7.49 17.07
CA SER A 46 21.00 7.87 15.91
C SER A 46 20.95 6.68 14.96
N ASP A 47 19.76 6.26 14.55
CA ASP A 47 19.61 5.27 13.50
C ASP A 47 20.04 5.89 12.17
N ASP A 48 21.34 5.85 11.89
CA ASP A 48 21.96 6.16 10.59
C ASP A 48 21.62 5.06 9.55
N THR A 49 20.45 4.45 9.67
CA THR A 49 19.96 3.46 8.72
C THR A 49 19.46 4.18 7.46
N PRO A 50 19.88 3.74 6.26
CA PRO A 50 19.41 4.36 5.03
C PRO A 50 17.92 4.08 4.86
N LYS A 51 17.13 5.14 4.65
CA LYS A 51 15.66 5.11 4.50
C LYS A 51 15.20 5.01 3.06
N THR A 52 16.05 5.42 2.12
CA THR A 52 15.69 5.54 0.70
C THR A 52 16.66 4.76 -0.17
N SER A 53 16.15 4.20 -1.27
CA SER A 53 16.94 3.50 -2.29
C SER A 53 18.17 4.31 -2.75
N ARG A 54 18.02 5.64 -2.88
CA ARG A 54 19.10 6.58 -3.23
C ARG A 54 20.23 6.62 -2.19
N GLN A 55 19.89 6.69 -0.90
CA GLN A 55 20.87 6.70 0.18
C GLN A 55 21.71 5.41 0.16
N ILE A 56 21.09 4.27 -0.13
CA ILE A 56 21.77 2.98 -0.27
C ILE A 56 22.75 2.99 -1.46
N ARG A 57 22.35 3.58 -2.60
CA ARG A 57 23.24 3.71 -3.76
C ARG A 57 24.43 4.62 -3.45
N ASP A 58 24.21 5.70 -2.72
CA ASP A 58 25.26 6.63 -2.31
C ASP A 58 26.27 5.96 -1.36
N LEU A 59 25.80 5.09 -0.45
CA LEU A 59 26.68 4.24 0.36
C LEU A 59 27.54 3.29 -0.50
N GLY A 60 27.13 2.96 -1.72
CA GLY A 60 27.89 2.12 -2.65
C GLY A 60 28.96 2.85 -3.46
N ARG A 61 28.99 4.20 -3.42
CA ARG A 61 29.99 5.01 -4.13
C ARG A 61 31.38 4.77 -3.55
N ASN A 62 32.41 4.84 -4.41
CA ASN A 62 33.82 4.66 -4.04
C ASN A 62 34.18 3.32 -3.37
N LYS A 63 33.26 2.35 -3.33
CA LYS A 63 33.51 1.00 -2.81
C LYS A 63 33.88 0.02 -3.94
N SER A 64 34.41 -1.12 -3.52
CA SER A 64 34.76 -2.22 -4.41
C SER A 64 33.57 -2.71 -5.24
N PRO A 65 33.79 -3.29 -6.43
CA PRO A 65 32.70 -3.75 -7.30
C PRO A 65 31.75 -4.74 -6.61
N GLY A 66 32.29 -5.64 -5.77
CA GLY A 66 31.48 -6.59 -5.01
C GLY A 66 30.58 -5.91 -3.99
N SER A 67 31.07 -4.89 -3.28
CA SER A 67 30.25 -4.15 -2.34
C SER A 67 29.18 -3.32 -3.03
N ARG A 68 29.53 -2.70 -4.17
CA ARG A 68 28.57 -1.91 -4.97
C ARG A 68 27.40 -2.78 -5.46
N LYS A 69 27.68 -4.02 -5.90
CA LYS A 69 26.64 -5.00 -6.27
C LYS A 69 25.71 -5.32 -5.10
N ARG A 70 26.24 -5.53 -3.89
CA ARG A 70 25.41 -5.77 -2.70
C ARG A 70 24.47 -4.60 -2.41
N TYR A 71 24.99 -3.37 -2.41
CA TYR A 71 24.16 -2.17 -2.23
C TYR A 71 23.13 -2.00 -3.35
N ALA A 72 23.45 -2.34 -4.60
CA ALA A 72 22.50 -2.28 -5.70
C ALA A 72 21.31 -3.24 -5.53
N VAL A 73 21.55 -4.45 -5.01
CA VAL A 73 20.47 -5.41 -4.71
C VAL A 73 19.54 -4.85 -3.63
N ILE A 74 20.12 -4.30 -2.55
CA ILE A 74 19.34 -3.72 -1.45
C ILE A 74 18.55 -2.49 -1.95
N ALA A 75 19.18 -1.61 -2.74
CA ALA A 75 18.53 -0.43 -3.29
C ALA A 75 17.33 -0.78 -4.19
N ARG A 76 17.43 -1.85 -4.99
CA ARG A 76 16.29 -2.35 -5.79
C ARG A 76 15.13 -2.84 -4.93
N GLY A 77 15.42 -3.48 -3.79
CA GLY A 77 14.38 -3.89 -2.83
C GLY A 77 13.62 -2.69 -2.26
N PHE A 78 14.34 -1.62 -1.91
CA PHE A 78 13.72 -0.37 -1.45
C PHE A 78 12.89 0.30 -2.53
N GLU A 79 13.37 0.31 -3.78
CA GLU A 79 12.63 0.91 -4.90
C GLU A 79 11.30 0.18 -5.15
N ALA A 80 11.27 -1.16 -5.04
CA ALA A 80 10.03 -1.92 -5.12
C ALA A 80 9.04 -1.57 -3.99
N GLN A 81 9.55 -1.35 -2.76
CA GLN A 81 8.73 -0.92 -1.64
C GLN A 81 8.19 0.50 -1.82
N GLU A 82 9.05 1.43 -2.26
CA GLU A 82 8.67 2.81 -2.59
C GLU A 82 7.57 2.84 -3.67
N GLN A 83 7.68 2.00 -4.70
CA GLN A 83 6.65 1.84 -5.74
C GLN A 83 5.34 1.26 -5.19
N ALA A 84 5.41 0.25 -4.32
CA ALA A 84 4.21 -0.31 -3.69
C ALA A 84 3.49 0.73 -2.83
N ILE A 85 4.25 1.50 -2.04
CA ILE A 85 3.71 2.61 -1.24
C ILE A 85 3.05 3.65 -2.14
N ALA A 86 3.69 4.04 -3.24
CA ALA A 86 3.12 4.98 -4.19
C ALA A 86 1.83 4.44 -4.83
N ALA A 87 1.79 3.16 -5.23
CA ALA A 87 0.61 2.52 -5.77
C ALA A 87 -0.55 2.48 -4.74
N HIS A 88 -0.24 2.17 -3.47
CA HIS A 88 -1.21 2.22 -2.39
C HIS A 88 -1.71 3.63 -2.11
N ALA A 89 -0.84 4.65 -2.14
CA ALA A 89 -1.24 6.04 -1.99
C ALA A 89 -2.23 6.45 -3.09
N SER A 90 -1.95 6.14 -4.35
CA SER A 90 -2.88 6.39 -5.47
C SER A 90 -4.20 5.62 -5.35
N ARG A 91 -4.17 4.39 -4.82
CA ARG A 91 -5.37 3.60 -4.53
C ARG A 91 -6.21 4.28 -3.46
N ILE A 92 -5.58 4.76 -2.39
CA ILE A 92 -6.24 5.45 -1.28
C ILE A 92 -6.90 6.73 -1.80
N THR A 93 -6.20 7.56 -2.57
CA THR A 93 -6.77 8.81 -3.11
C THR A 93 -8.00 8.54 -3.99
N SER A 94 -7.93 7.52 -4.86
CA SER A 94 -9.08 7.11 -5.69
C SER A 94 -10.27 6.63 -4.84
N LEU A 95 -10.04 5.83 -3.81
CA LEU A 95 -11.09 5.37 -2.90
C LEU A 95 -11.68 6.54 -2.09
N GLU A 96 -10.85 7.48 -1.65
CA GLU A 96 -11.29 8.67 -0.93
C GLU A 96 -12.20 9.56 -1.81
N GLU A 97 -11.88 9.71 -3.09
CA GLU A 97 -12.73 10.41 -4.06
C GLU A 97 -14.07 9.70 -4.29
N GLU A 98 -14.08 8.37 -4.42
CA GLU A 98 -15.30 7.59 -4.54
C GLU A 98 -16.19 7.73 -3.30
N VAL A 99 -15.59 7.63 -2.12
CA VAL A 99 -16.28 7.86 -0.84
C VAL A 99 -16.82 9.28 -0.76
N ALA A 100 -16.06 10.29 -1.20
CA ALA A 100 -16.52 11.68 -1.23
C ALA A 100 -17.71 11.87 -2.19
N ARG A 101 -17.70 11.20 -3.35
CA ARG A 101 -18.82 11.19 -4.30
C ARG A 101 -20.07 10.52 -3.71
N LEU A 102 -19.92 9.38 -3.04
CA LEU A 102 -21.05 8.69 -2.39
C LEU A 102 -21.59 9.47 -1.18
N LYS A 103 -20.70 10.12 -0.43
CA LYS A 103 -21.07 11.01 0.70
C LYS A 103 -21.75 12.30 0.26
N ARG A 104 -21.55 12.75 -0.98
CA ARG A 104 -22.39 13.78 -1.62
C ARG A 104 -23.78 13.19 -1.88
N GLY A 105 -24.55 12.97 -0.80
CA GLY A 105 -25.94 12.59 -0.90
C GLY A 105 -26.71 13.61 -1.75
N LYS A 106 -27.76 13.17 -2.43
CA LYS A 106 -28.70 14.08 -3.12
C LYS A 106 -29.25 15.05 -2.07
N LYS A 107 -28.88 16.33 -2.17
CA LYS A 107 -29.56 17.38 -1.41
C LYS A 107 -31.03 17.33 -1.80
N ARG A 108 -31.93 17.08 -0.84
CA ARG A 108 -33.36 17.15 -1.09
C ARG A 108 -33.64 18.54 -1.65
N ARG A 109 -34.22 18.63 -2.85
CA ARG A 109 -34.74 19.90 -3.34
C ARG A 109 -35.78 20.35 -2.32
N ALA A 110 -35.69 21.60 -1.87
CA ALA A 110 -36.73 22.19 -1.05
C ALA A 110 -38.02 22.14 -1.88
N ILE A 111 -38.98 21.32 -1.44
CA ILE A 111 -40.29 21.27 -2.08
C ILE A 111 -40.93 22.62 -1.76
N PRO A 112 -41.23 23.46 -2.77
CA PRO A 112 -41.90 24.73 -2.53
C PRO A 112 -43.20 24.42 -1.79
N ASN A 113 -43.40 25.02 -0.61
CA ASN A 113 -44.63 24.84 0.12
C ASN A 113 -45.78 25.39 -0.76
N PRO A 114 -46.76 24.57 -1.17
CA PRO A 114 -47.83 25.01 -2.07
C PRO A 114 -48.66 26.14 -1.45
N ASN A 115 -48.78 26.18 -0.12
CA ASN A 115 -49.47 27.25 0.60
C ASN A 115 -48.69 28.56 0.63
N ARG A 116 -47.43 28.57 0.18
CA ARG A 116 -46.63 29.79 0.00
C ARG A 116 -46.86 30.46 -1.36
N ARG A 117 -47.52 29.76 -2.30
CA ARG A 117 -47.99 30.34 -3.58
C ARG A 117 -49.29 31.13 -3.42
N PHE A 118 -50.04 30.84 -2.36
CA PHE A 118 -51.27 31.53 -2.03
C PHE A 118 -50.95 32.60 -0.98
N MET A 119 -51.28 33.86 -1.25
CA MET A 119 -51.20 34.90 -0.24
C MET A 119 -52.11 34.52 0.93
N THR A 120 -51.61 34.68 2.15
CA THR A 120 -52.45 34.52 3.35
C THR A 120 -53.32 35.76 3.55
N LEU A 121 -54.51 35.61 4.14
CA LEU A 121 -55.41 36.75 4.40
C LEU A 121 -54.73 37.88 5.19
N SER A 122 -53.84 37.53 6.12
CA SER A 122 -53.01 38.48 6.85
C SER A 122 -52.07 39.29 5.95
N GLU A 123 -51.50 38.65 4.92
CA GLU A 123 -50.57 39.26 3.98
C GLU A 123 -51.31 40.15 2.98
N ALA A 124 -52.49 39.72 2.52
CA ALA A 124 -53.41 40.56 1.75
C ALA A 124 -53.88 41.79 2.54
N LEU A 125 -54.25 41.61 3.81
CA LEU A 125 -54.63 42.72 4.69
C LEU A 125 -53.48 43.69 4.97
N ILE A 126 -52.22 43.24 4.97
CA ILE A 126 -51.04 44.11 5.11
C ILE A 126 -50.80 44.88 3.82
N GLN A 127 -50.98 44.24 2.66
CA GLN A 127 -50.79 44.86 1.35
C GLN A 127 -51.91 45.88 1.03
N ASP A 128 -53.16 45.58 1.36
CA ASP A 128 -54.28 46.52 1.22
C ASP A 128 -54.15 47.72 2.18
N LYS A 129 -53.55 47.50 3.36
CA LYS A 129 -53.20 48.59 4.29
C LYS A 129 -52.02 49.43 3.78
N SER A 130 -51.14 48.90 2.94
CA SER A 130 -50.06 49.69 2.31
C SER A 130 -50.48 50.34 0.98
N ILE A 131 -51.54 49.87 0.32
CA ILE A 131 -52.06 50.45 -0.94
C ILE A 131 -52.89 51.73 -0.70
N THR A 132 -53.27 52.02 0.55
CA THR A 132 -54.00 53.27 0.86
C THR A 132 -53.12 54.52 0.99
N GLU A 133 -51.80 54.40 0.79
CA GLU A 133 -50.92 55.54 0.56
C GLU A 133 -50.13 55.35 -0.74
N VAL A 134 -50.70 55.84 -1.84
CA VAL A 134 -50.06 56.55 -2.97
C VAL A 134 -50.93 56.34 -4.19
N GLY A 135 -51.57 57.43 -4.60
CA GLY A 135 -52.43 57.47 -5.77
C GLY A 135 -51.66 57.33 -7.08
N ASP A 136 -52.43 56.84 -8.05
CA ASP A 136 -52.46 57.28 -9.46
C ASP A 136 -51.28 56.90 -10.38
N GLN A 137 -51.68 56.65 -11.64
CA GLN A 137 -50.91 56.50 -12.87
C GLN A 137 -50.39 55.09 -13.22
N GLY A 138 -50.97 54.55 -14.29
CA GLY A 138 -50.75 53.21 -14.79
C GLY A 138 -49.51 53.01 -15.67
N SER A 139 -49.29 51.76 -16.08
CA SER A 139 -48.59 51.42 -17.32
C SER A 139 -48.72 49.92 -17.65
N SER A 140 -49.26 49.66 -18.84
CA SER A 140 -48.93 48.60 -19.83
C SER A 140 -48.30 47.30 -19.30
N ILE A 141 -48.99 46.16 -19.28
CA ILE A 141 -49.09 45.19 -20.39
C ILE A 141 -47.77 45.01 -21.16
N LEU A 142 -47.09 43.88 -20.97
CA LEU A 142 -46.38 43.18 -22.04
C LEU A 142 -46.28 41.68 -21.72
N VAL A 143 -46.75 40.89 -22.67
CA VAL A 143 -46.80 39.42 -22.76
C VAL A 143 -45.65 38.98 -23.68
N ASP A 144 -44.87 37.96 -23.31
CA ASP A 144 -44.39 36.83 -24.15
C ASP A 144 -43.41 35.95 -23.34
N SER A 145 -43.66 34.65 -23.16
CA SER A 145 -43.42 33.51 -24.08
C SER A 145 -41.93 33.12 -24.14
N GLU A 146 -41.55 32.03 -23.46
CA GLU A 146 -41.29 30.69 -24.04
C GLU A 146 -39.84 30.54 -24.54
N SER A 147 -39.12 29.54 -24.01
CA SER A 147 -38.52 28.44 -24.78
C SER A 147 -37.42 27.73 -23.97
N GLU A 148 -37.62 26.42 -23.87
CA GLU A 148 -36.70 25.40 -23.35
C GLU A 148 -35.51 25.24 -24.32
N GLU A 149 -34.43 24.56 -23.90
CA GLU A 149 -33.89 23.39 -24.63
C GLU A 149 -32.73 22.76 -23.81
N GLU A 150 -32.96 21.52 -23.41
CA GLU A 150 -31.93 20.55 -23.05
C GLU A 150 -31.21 20.07 -24.31
N VAL A 151 -29.88 19.92 -24.26
CA VAL A 151 -29.16 19.04 -25.19
C VAL A 151 -28.40 18.01 -24.38
N VAL A 152 -29.02 16.84 -24.29
CA VAL A 152 -28.41 15.55 -23.98
C VAL A 152 -27.50 15.14 -25.13
N SER A 153 -26.27 14.76 -24.82
CA SER A 153 -25.31 14.17 -25.77
C SER A 153 -25.08 12.72 -25.38
N ASP A 154 -25.82 11.82 -26.01
CA ASP A 154 -25.50 10.41 -26.11
C ASP A 154 -24.55 10.19 -27.30
N MET A 155 -23.44 9.50 -27.07
CA MET A 155 -22.70 8.82 -28.12
C MET A 155 -22.12 7.52 -27.56
N GLU A 156 -22.80 6.42 -27.88
CA GLU A 156 -22.27 5.07 -27.86
C GLU A 156 -21.11 4.95 -28.86
N THR A 157 -20.05 4.22 -28.50
CA THR A 157 -19.38 3.35 -29.48
C THR A 157 -18.69 2.19 -28.80
N ALA A 158 -19.19 1.01 -29.17
CA ALA A 158 -18.43 -0.18 -29.57
C ALA A 158 -17.53 -0.88 -28.54
N SER A 159 -18.04 -2.06 -28.19
CA SER A 159 -17.30 -3.25 -27.79
C SER A 159 -16.09 -3.57 -28.68
N GLU A 160 -15.00 -3.99 -28.06
CA GLU A 160 -14.14 -5.03 -28.63
C GLU A 160 -13.65 -5.92 -27.49
N ILE A 161 -14.01 -7.20 -27.56
CA ILE A 161 -13.69 -8.23 -26.57
C ILE A 161 -12.39 -8.87 -27.05
N GLU A 162 -11.27 -8.53 -26.41
CA GLU A 162 -10.01 -9.23 -26.63
C GLU A 162 -10.05 -10.60 -25.95
N VAL A 163 -10.03 -11.66 -26.76
CA VAL A 163 -9.75 -13.02 -26.30
C VAL A 163 -8.25 -13.13 -26.05
N THR A 164 -7.82 -12.81 -24.82
CA THR A 164 -6.42 -13.04 -24.42
C THR A 164 -6.18 -14.53 -24.21
N ALA A 165 -5.29 -15.08 -25.03
CA ALA A 165 -4.84 -16.46 -25.03
C ALA A 165 -4.36 -16.95 -23.66
N ALA A 166 -4.62 -18.22 -23.39
CA ALA A 166 -4.27 -18.90 -22.14
C ALA A 166 -2.78 -18.76 -21.78
N PRO A 167 -2.43 -18.59 -20.50
CA PRO A 167 -1.05 -18.42 -20.07
C PRO A 167 -0.23 -19.71 -20.29
N GLU A 168 0.96 -19.57 -20.87
CA GLU A 168 1.91 -20.68 -21.03
C GLU A 168 2.28 -21.28 -19.66
N PRO A 169 2.38 -22.62 -19.55
CA PRO A 169 2.70 -23.28 -18.29
C PRO A 169 4.12 -22.90 -17.82
N PRO A 170 4.33 -22.74 -16.50
CA PRO A 170 5.60 -22.29 -15.95
C PRO A 170 6.74 -23.24 -16.34
N GLN A 171 7.85 -22.67 -16.82
CA GLN A 171 9.04 -23.42 -17.17
C GLN A 171 9.68 -24.02 -15.91
N ILE A 172 9.75 -25.34 -15.85
CA ILE A 172 10.28 -26.07 -14.69
C ILE A 172 11.82 -25.99 -14.72
N THR A 173 12.41 -25.35 -13.71
CA THR A 173 13.87 -25.23 -13.53
C THR A 173 14.37 -26.07 -12.36
N THR A 174 15.63 -26.52 -12.41
CA THR A 174 16.31 -27.16 -11.27
C THR A 174 16.60 -26.15 -10.14
N ARG A 175 17.00 -26.62 -8.95
CA ARG A 175 17.45 -25.77 -7.82
C ARG A 175 18.61 -24.83 -8.18
N SER A 176 19.36 -25.12 -9.25
CA SER A 176 20.44 -24.30 -9.80
C SER A 176 20.02 -23.42 -11.00
N GLY A 177 18.73 -23.35 -11.33
CA GLY A 177 18.19 -22.52 -12.41
C GLY A 177 18.34 -23.09 -13.82
N ARG A 178 18.64 -24.38 -13.97
CA ARG A 178 18.80 -25.01 -15.29
C ARG A 178 17.44 -25.49 -15.82
N LEU A 179 17.14 -25.20 -17.09
CA LEU A 179 15.91 -25.65 -17.74
C LEU A 179 15.91 -27.17 -17.90
N ILE A 180 14.83 -27.82 -17.45
CA ILE A 180 14.64 -29.25 -17.61
C ILE A 180 14.06 -29.52 -19.00
N LYS A 181 14.79 -30.26 -19.84
CA LYS A 181 14.30 -30.67 -21.17
C LYS A 181 13.21 -31.73 -21.00
N LYS A 182 12.03 -31.51 -21.59
CA LYS A 182 10.98 -32.53 -21.63
C LYS A 182 11.43 -33.71 -22.51
N PRO A 183 11.15 -34.96 -22.12
CA PRO A 183 11.40 -36.11 -22.98
C PRO A 183 10.51 -36.05 -24.23
N ARG A 184 11.01 -36.58 -25.34
CA ARG A 184 10.28 -36.69 -26.61
C ARG A 184 9.15 -37.71 -26.41
N GLN A 185 7.91 -37.32 -26.68
CA GLN A 185 6.79 -38.25 -26.72
C GLN A 185 6.87 -39.06 -28.02
N GLU A 186 6.70 -40.38 -27.94
CA GLU A 186 6.56 -41.30 -29.08
C GLU A 186 5.16 -41.23 -29.68
#